data_AF-Q70K33-F1
#
_entry.id   AF-Q70K33-F1
#
_cell.length_a   1.000
_cell.length_b   1.000
_cell.length_c   1.000
_cell.angle_alpha   90.00
_cell.angle_beta   90.00
_cell.angle_gamma   90.00
#
_symmetry.space_group_name_H-M   'P 1'
#
loop_
_entity.id
_entity.type
_entity.pdbx_description
1 polymer ?
#
loop_
_entity_poly.entity_id
_entity_poly.type
_entity_poly.pdbx_seq_one_letter_code
_entity_poly.pdbx_strand_id
1 'polypeptide(L)'
;MTDMSSDSLPQIAIAKVEVEEGVPYSAERELTPWFNHPPHLLWGHFYRAACTETLGDDWKGAGFAVCEPSEVERVERVLRDAAQSANQAFADHVDRLPDPEVTKVLEGITAASNPLDDGPYALPPGPPTRLD
;
A
#
# COMPACT_ATOMS: atom_id res chain seq x y z
N MET A 1 -11.59 -23.19 19.00
CA MET A 1 -11.64 -22.64 17.63
C MET A 1 -11.72 -21.14 17.78
N THR A 2 -10.62 -20.45 17.53
CA THR A 2 -10.59 -18.99 17.59
C THR A 2 -11.25 -18.49 16.32
N ASP A 3 -12.32 -17.73 16.48
CA ASP A 3 -13.04 -17.06 15.40
C ASP A 3 -12.11 -15.97 14.83
N MET A 4 -11.25 -16.34 13.88
CA MET A 4 -10.33 -15.42 13.20
C MET A 4 -11.00 -14.91 11.92
N SER A 5 -12.05 -14.11 12.12
CA SER A 5 -12.78 -13.43 11.05
C SER A 5 -11.95 -12.27 10.47
N SER A 6 -12.23 -11.85 9.23
CA SER A 6 -11.58 -10.73 8.52
C SER A 6 -11.62 -9.40 9.29
N ASP A 7 -12.53 -9.25 10.26
CA ASP A 7 -12.56 -8.16 11.26
C ASP A 7 -11.26 -8.03 12.08
N SER A 8 -10.40 -9.05 12.07
CA SER A 8 -9.11 -9.06 12.78
C SER A 8 -7.96 -8.48 11.95
N LEU A 9 -8.17 -8.18 10.66
CA LEU A 9 -7.13 -7.64 9.79
C LEU A 9 -6.93 -6.14 10.09
N PRO A 10 -5.69 -5.66 10.27
CA PRO A 10 -5.44 -4.24 10.48
C PRO A 10 -5.80 -3.45 9.21
N GLN A 11 -6.51 -2.34 9.41
CA GLN A 11 -6.84 -1.41 8.33
C GLN A 11 -5.61 -0.55 8.03
N ILE A 12 -5.01 -0.77 6.85
CA ILE A 12 -3.86 0.00 6.39
C ILE A 12 -4.36 1.27 5.71
N ALA A 13 -3.94 2.42 6.21
CA ALA A 13 -4.29 3.73 5.70
C ALA A 13 -3.03 4.58 5.50
N ILE A 14 -3.10 5.53 4.57
CA ILE A 14 -2.01 6.50 4.35
C ILE A 14 -1.98 7.49 5.51
N ALA A 15 -0.93 7.44 6.33
CA ALA A 15 -0.65 8.38 7.40
C ALA A 15 -0.15 9.73 6.85
N LYS A 16 0.72 9.70 5.84
CA LYS A 16 1.31 10.88 5.19
C LYS A 16 1.54 10.59 3.71
N VAL A 17 1.39 11.60 2.85
CA VAL A 17 2.01 11.59 1.52
C VAL A 17 3.17 12.56 1.57
N GLU A 18 4.35 12.07 1.23
CA GLU A 18 5.53 12.91 1.05
C GLU A 18 5.57 13.39 -0.38
N VAL A 19 5.65 14.72 -0.54
CA VAL A 19 5.70 15.38 -1.84
C VAL A 19 7.11 15.92 -2.03
N GLU A 20 7.87 15.28 -2.90
CA GLU A 20 9.20 15.75 -3.27
C GLU A 20 9.13 16.53 -4.58
N GLU A 21 9.83 17.65 -4.61
CA GLU A 21 10.08 18.34 -5.88
C GLU A 21 11.17 17.56 -6.60
N GLY A 22 10.87 17.07 -7.81
CA GLY A 22 11.94 16.63 -8.70
C GLY A 22 12.96 17.77 -8.85
N VAL A 23 14.22 17.43 -9.16
CA VAL A 23 15.37 18.32 -9.47
C VAL A 23 14.90 19.73 -9.84
N PRO A 24 15.43 20.84 -9.29
CA PRO A 24 14.82 22.20 -9.19
C PRO A 24 14.10 22.85 -10.41
N TYR A 25 14.07 22.22 -11.58
CA TYR A 25 13.35 22.59 -12.79
C TYR A 25 12.34 21.54 -13.27
N SER A 26 12.05 20.53 -12.45
CA SER A 26 11.07 19.48 -12.75
C SER A 26 9.66 20.07 -12.75
N ALA A 27 8.96 19.88 -13.87
CA ALA A 27 7.53 20.16 -13.99
C ALA A 27 6.66 19.16 -13.21
N GLU A 28 7.28 18.20 -12.53
CA GLU A 28 6.62 17.08 -11.88
C GLU A 28 6.90 17.05 -10.37
N ARG A 29 6.02 16.38 -9.63
CA ARG A 29 6.07 16.10 -8.20
C ARG A 29 6.06 14.59 -8.01
N GLU A 30 6.91 14.11 -7.11
CA GLU A 30 6.91 12.72 -6.67
C GLU A 30 6.13 12.61 -5.37
N LEU A 31 5.12 11.73 -5.34
CA LEU A 31 4.22 11.52 -4.22
C LEU A 31 4.45 10.12 -3.65
N THR A 32 5.08 10.04 -2.49
CA THR A 32 5.38 8.79 -1.79
C THR A 32 4.41 8.59 -0.62
N PRO A 33 3.52 7.57 -0.68
CA PRO A 33 2.60 7.26 0.41
C PRO A 33 3.31 6.52 1.54
N TRP A 34 3.03 6.97 2.76
CA TRP A 34 3.47 6.35 3.98
C TRP A 34 2.28 5.89 4.81
N PHE A 35 2.34 4.69 5.37
CA PHE A 35 1.21 4.00 5.98
C PHE A 35 1.24 4.02 7.52
N ASN A 36 0.07 3.90 8.14
CA ASN A 36 -0.10 3.82 9.60
C ASN A 36 0.33 2.47 10.21
N HIS A 37 0.47 1.44 9.38
CA HIS A 37 0.87 0.10 9.77
C HIS A 37 1.84 -0.47 8.74
N PRO A 38 2.74 -1.40 9.15
CA PRO A 38 3.63 -2.06 8.23
C PRO A 38 2.80 -2.89 7.25
N PRO A 39 2.83 -2.59 5.94
CA PRO A 39 1.98 -3.29 4.98
C PRO A 39 2.52 -4.69 4.74
N HIS A 40 1.64 -5.69 4.83
CA HIS A 40 1.98 -7.06 4.43
C HIS A 40 2.23 -7.15 2.92
N LEU A 41 3.12 -8.05 2.48
CA LEU A 41 3.49 -8.19 1.06
C LEU A 41 2.28 -8.40 0.13
N LEU A 42 1.33 -9.24 0.55
CA LEU A 42 0.13 -9.53 -0.23
C LEU A 42 -0.82 -8.32 -0.30
N TRP A 43 -0.96 -7.56 0.79
CA TRP A 43 -1.70 -6.30 0.75
C TRP A 43 -1.01 -5.30 -0.20
N GLY A 44 0.32 -5.20 -0.12
CA GLY A 44 1.11 -4.34 -1.00
C GLY A 44 1.03 -4.73 -2.48
N HIS A 45 0.67 -5.97 -2.80
CA HIS A 45 0.34 -6.39 -4.17
C HIS A 45 -1.00 -5.80 -4.63
N PHE A 46 -2.06 -5.92 -3.82
CA PHE A 46 -3.37 -5.33 -4.13
C PHE A 46 -3.31 -3.81 -4.24
N TYR A 47 -2.56 -3.14 -3.36
CA TYR A 47 -2.35 -1.70 -3.42
C TYR A 47 -1.69 -1.26 -4.73
N ARG A 48 -0.61 -1.93 -5.14
CA ARG A 48 0.04 -1.65 -6.43
C ARG A 48 -0.90 -1.84 -7.61
N ALA A 49 -1.69 -2.91 -7.60
CA ALA A 49 -2.66 -3.16 -8.67
C ALA A 49 -3.68 -2.03 -8.77
N ALA A 50 -4.24 -1.58 -7.63
CA ALA A 50 -5.18 -0.47 -7.59
C ALA A 50 -4.56 0.86 -8.06
N CYS A 51 -3.32 1.15 -7.64
CA CYS A 51 -2.59 2.33 -8.13
C CYS A 51 -2.32 2.25 -9.64
N THR A 52 -1.86 1.11 -10.15
CA THR A 52 -1.62 0.92 -11.59
C THR A 52 -2.91 1.06 -12.40
N GLU A 53 -4.03 0.56 -11.91
CA GLU A 53 -5.32 0.67 -12.61
C GLU A 53 -5.80 2.14 -12.73
N THR A 54 -5.57 2.95 -11.69
CA THR A 54 -6.09 4.32 -11.59
C THR A 54 -5.14 5.39 -12.10
N LEU A 55 -3.84 5.21 -11.89
CA LEU A 55 -2.78 6.17 -12.25
C LEU A 55 -2.00 5.73 -13.50
N GLY A 56 -2.08 4.47 -13.91
CA GLY A 56 -1.39 3.98 -15.11
C GLY A 56 0.12 4.23 -15.02
N ASP A 57 0.66 4.91 -16.04
CA ASP A 57 2.09 5.22 -16.17
C ASP A 57 2.59 6.22 -15.13
N ASP A 58 1.70 6.98 -14.47
CA ASP A 58 2.05 7.91 -13.40
C ASP A 58 2.47 7.18 -12.13
N TRP A 59 1.98 5.94 -11.93
CA TRP A 59 2.44 5.09 -10.82
C TRP A 59 3.76 4.42 -11.15
N LYS A 60 4.77 4.66 -10.32
CA LYS A 60 6.07 4.00 -10.44
C LYS A 60 6.09 2.80 -9.50
N GLY A 61 6.41 1.63 -10.05
CA GLY A 61 6.44 0.35 -9.30
C GLY A 61 7.36 0.34 -8.07
N ALA A 62 8.26 1.33 -7.97
CA ALA A 62 9.06 1.64 -6.79
C ALA A 62 8.25 2.13 -5.57
N GLY A 63 6.96 2.43 -5.73
CA GLY A 63 6.06 2.75 -4.63
C GLY A 63 5.69 4.22 -4.52
N PHE A 64 5.80 5.01 -5.60
CA PHE A 64 5.44 6.42 -5.63
C PHE A 64 4.69 6.78 -6.92
N ALA A 65 3.97 7.89 -6.91
CA ALA A 65 3.33 8.45 -8.10
C ALA A 65 4.06 9.71 -8.58
N VAL A 66 3.99 10.01 -9.86
CA VAL A 66 4.49 11.26 -10.44
C VAL A 66 3.33 12.04 -11.02
N CYS A 67 3.25 13.35 -10.77
CA CYS A 67 2.22 14.19 -11.37
C CYS A 67 2.65 15.66 -11.50
N GLU A 68 1.86 16.46 -12.23
CA GLU A 68 2.03 17.91 -12.23
C GLU A 68 1.69 18.53 -10.85
N PRO A 69 2.27 19.69 -10.47
CA PRO A 69 1.98 20.37 -9.21
C PRO A 69 0.49 20.66 -8.98
N SER A 70 -0.25 20.95 -10.04
CA SER A 70 -1.71 21.19 -10.01
C SER A 70 -2.52 19.94 -9.65
N GLU A 71 -1.95 18.75 -9.82
CA GLU A 71 -2.64 17.47 -9.70
C GLU A 71 -2.39 16.78 -8.35
N VAL A 72 -1.52 17.35 -7.50
CA VAL A 72 -1.09 16.76 -6.22
C VAL A 72 -2.30 16.33 -5.37
N GLU A 73 -3.27 17.22 -5.13
CA GLU A 73 -4.45 16.90 -4.32
C GLU A 73 -5.31 15.78 -4.91
N ARG A 74 -5.40 15.70 -6.24
CA ARG A 74 -6.13 14.61 -6.91
C ARG A 74 -5.39 13.30 -6.72
N VAL A 75 -4.08 13.28 -6.95
CA VAL A 75 -3.26 12.06 -6.86
C VAL A 75 -3.20 11.57 -5.41
N GLU A 76 -3.09 12.46 -4.42
CA GLU A 76 -3.20 12.07 -3.00
C GLU A 76 -4.51 11.34 -2.69
N ARG A 77 -5.63 11.83 -3.23
CA ARG A 77 -6.93 11.19 -3.06
C ARG A 77 -6.97 9.81 -3.71
N VAL A 78 -6.47 9.70 -4.94
CA VAL A 78 -6.39 8.41 -5.65
C VAL A 78 -5.55 7.41 -4.86
N LEU A 79 -4.42 7.81 -4.29
CA LEU A 79 -3.60 6.94 -3.44
C LEU A 79 -4.37 6.47 -2.18
N ARG A 80 -5.17 7.35 -1.55
CA ARG A 80 -6.00 6.98 -0.39
C ARG A 80 -7.12 6.02 -0.77
N ASP A 81 -7.79 6.26 -1.89
CA ASP A 81 -8.85 5.39 -2.41
C ASP A 81 -8.28 4.02 -2.83
N ALA A 82 -7.07 3.98 -3.36
CA ALA A 82 -6.35 2.75 -3.65
C ALA A 82 -6.02 1.95 -2.38
N ALA A 83 -5.67 2.61 -1.28
CA ALA A 83 -5.45 1.95 0.02
C ALA A 83 -6.74 1.31 0.55
N GLN A 84 -7.88 2.00 0.41
CA GLN A 84 -9.18 1.44 0.78
C GLN A 84 -9.55 0.24 -0.10
N SER A 85 -9.33 0.34 -1.41
CA SER A 85 -9.57 -0.74 -2.36
C SER A 85 -8.69 -1.97 -2.06
N ALA A 86 -7.44 -1.74 -1.67
CA ALA A 86 -6.52 -2.80 -1.26
C ALA A 86 -6.94 -3.49 0.03
N ASN A 87 -7.44 -2.75 1.04
CA ASN A 87 -8.00 -3.34 2.26
C ASN A 87 -9.16 -4.28 1.93
N GLN A 88 -10.09 -3.84 1.06
CA GLN A 88 -11.23 -4.67 0.65
C GLN A 88 -10.77 -5.92 -0.11
N ALA A 89 -9.91 -5.76 -1.13
CA ALA A 89 -9.41 -6.89 -1.92
C ALA A 89 -8.62 -7.89 -1.07
N PHE A 90 -7.87 -7.40 -0.09
CA PHE A 90 -7.12 -8.23 0.85
C PHE A 90 -8.06 -9.01 1.79
N ALA A 91 -9.08 -8.36 2.36
CA ALA A 91 -10.09 -9.03 3.18
C ALA A 91 -10.83 -10.11 2.38
N ASP A 92 -11.31 -9.76 1.17
CA ASP A 92 -11.98 -10.70 0.26
C ASP A 92 -11.09 -11.89 -0.10
N HIS A 93 -9.77 -11.67 -0.22
CA HIS A 93 -8.82 -12.75 -0.49
C HIS A 93 -8.68 -13.67 0.73
N VAL A 94 -8.47 -13.10 1.91
CA VAL A 94 -8.31 -13.87 3.16
C VAL A 94 -9.55 -14.70 3.46
N ASP A 95 -10.75 -14.15 3.25
CA ASP A 95 -12.02 -14.86 3.45
C ASP A 95 -12.21 -16.09 2.53
N ARG A 96 -11.44 -16.17 1.44
CA ARG A 96 -11.47 -17.31 0.50
C ARG A 96 -10.37 -18.35 0.78
N LEU A 97 -9.44 -18.06 1.68
CA LEU A 97 -8.37 -18.98 2.04
C LEU A 97 -8.87 -20.05 3.02
N PRO A 98 -8.31 -21.27 2.98
CA PRO A 98 -8.54 -22.25 4.04
C PRO A 98 -7.91 -21.78 5.37
N ASP A 99 -8.52 -22.12 6.51
CA ASP A 99 -8.10 -21.68 7.86
C ASP A 99 -6.58 -21.76 8.15
N PRO A 100 -5.84 -22.81 7.73
CA PRO A 100 -4.39 -22.88 7.96
C PRO A 100 -3.60 -21.80 7.23
N GLU A 101 -4.11 -21.29 6.11
CA GLU A 101 -3.49 -20.20 5.34
C GLU A 101 -3.86 -18.82 5.90
N VAL A 102 -5.11 -18.65 6.35
CA VAL A 102 -5.54 -17.46 7.11
C VAL A 102 -4.64 -17.25 8.33
N THR A 103 -4.37 -18.32 9.08
CA THR A 103 -3.49 -18.28 10.25
C THR A 103 -2.09 -17.78 9.88
N LYS A 104 -1.50 -18.29 8.79
CA LYS A 104 -0.17 -17.84 8.32
C LYS A 104 -0.15 -16.36 7.94
N VAL A 105 -1.21 -15.87 7.30
CA VAL A 105 -1.33 -14.46 6.93
C VAL A 105 -1.40 -13.58 8.20
N LEU A 106 -2.22 -13.97 9.16
CA LEU A 106 -2.37 -13.24 10.43
C LEU A 106 -1.07 -13.25 11.26
N GLU A 107 -0.36 -14.38 11.30
CA GLU A 107 0.96 -14.48 11.92
C GLU A 107 1.98 -13.55 11.25
N GLY A 108 1.99 -13.50 9.91
CA GLY A 108 2.86 -12.60 9.15
C GLY A 108 2.60 -11.12 9.44
N ILE A 109 1.33 -10.73 9.53
CA ILE A 109 0.92 -9.37 9.91
C ILE A 109 1.38 -9.04 11.34
N THR A 110 1.16 -9.96 12.28
CA THR A 110 1.52 -9.79 13.69
C THR A 110 3.04 -9.67 13.85
N ALA A 111 3.82 -10.49 13.14
CA ALA A 111 5.28 -10.44 13.17
C ALA A 111 5.85 -9.15 12.57
N ALA A 112 5.19 -8.57 11.57
CA ALA A 112 5.58 -7.30 10.97
C ALA A 112 5.23 -6.09 11.85
N SER A 113 4.22 -6.23 12.71
CA SER A 113 3.74 -5.17 13.59
C SER A 113 4.57 -5.13 14.88
N ASN A 114 5.64 -4.33 14.90
CA ASN A 114 6.39 -4.09 16.13
C ASN A 114 5.75 -2.91 16.89
N PRO A 115 5.18 -3.11 18.10
CA PRO A 115 4.49 -2.06 18.84
C PRO A 115 5.39 -0.91 19.35
N LEU A 116 6.70 -0.98 19.06
CA LEU A 116 7.70 0.03 19.44
C LEU A 116 8.10 0.95 18.28
N ASP A 117 7.57 0.73 17.07
CA ASP A 117 7.91 1.48 15.87
C ASP A 117 6.69 2.28 15.40
N ASP A 118 6.41 3.41 16.06
CA ASP A 118 5.36 4.34 15.62
C ASP A 118 5.88 5.20 14.47
N GLY A 119 6.01 4.58 13.29
CA GLY A 119 6.51 5.23 12.08
C GLY A 119 5.45 5.38 11.00
N PRO A 120 5.58 6.38 10.10
CA PRO A 120 5.10 6.17 8.75
C PRO A 120 5.84 4.97 8.13
N TYR A 121 5.12 3.93 7.74
CA TYR A 121 5.67 2.73 7.12
C TYR A 121 5.72 2.85 5.60
N ALA A 122 6.80 2.41 4.97
CA ALA A 122 6.91 2.39 3.51
C ALA A 122 6.19 1.19 2.90
N LEU A 123 5.84 1.28 1.60
CA LEU A 123 5.35 0.14 0.85
C LEU A 123 6.45 -0.94 0.78
N PRO A 124 6.18 -2.21 1.11
CA PRO A 124 7.19 -3.26 1.01
C PRO A 124 7.61 -3.43 -0.46
N PRO A 125 8.86 -3.77 -0.78
CA PRO A 125 9.35 -3.85 -2.15
C PRO A 125 8.47 -4.76 -3.03
N GLY A 126 8.27 -4.36 -4.28
CA GLY A 126 7.54 -5.16 -5.24
C GLY A 126 8.32 -6.42 -5.62
N PRO A 127 7.68 -7.41 -6.27
CA PRO A 127 8.42 -8.49 -6.91
C PRO A 127 9.46 -7.87 -7.87
N PRO A 128 10.67 -8.46 -7.97
CA PRO A 128 11.70 -7.92 -8.84
C PRO A 128 11.17 -7.87 -10.27
N THR A 129 11.09 -6.67 -10.84
CA THR A 129 10.89 -6.50 -12.28
C THR A 129 12.12 -7.10 -12.94
N ARG A 130 11.96 -8.13 -13.78
CA ARG A 130 13.07 -8.55 -14.66
C ARG A 130 13.43 -7.33 -15.51
N LEU A 131 14.65 -6.83 -15.32
CA LEU A 131 15.28 -5.95 -16.28
C LEU A 131 15.65 -6.85 -17.46
N ASP A 132 14.83 -6.84 -18.49
CA ASP A 132 15.15 -7.44 -19.79
C ASP A 132 16.13 -6.55 -20.56
#